data_AF-A0A318E5I0-F1
#
_entry.id   AF-A0A318E5I0-F1
#
_cell.length_a   1.000
_cell.length_b   1.000
_cell.length_c   1.000
_cell.angle_alpha   90.00
_cell.angle_beta   90.00
_cell.angle_gamma   90.00
#
_symmetry.space_group_name_H-M   'P 1'
#
loop_
_entity.id
_entity.type
_entity.pdbx_description
1 polymer ?
#
loop_
_entity_poly.entity_id
_entity_poly.type
_entity_poly.pdbx_seq_one_letter_code
_entity_poly.pdbx_strand_id
1 'polypeptide(L)'
;MNAAPLALLMLFLVACALWWRERSLARRLQREHRAAAAELEASFAEREALMRERVAAEERERIYADLHDDIGARLLGLIYASHSTAQADIARTLLQDLRDVVSRSRGAPGTLLDALQEIRNEARQRLELAGGTLDWQQPDELPDPQLDQGQALHLFRIVREALSNALQHGAARRIRIRIARSADHLVLDVTDDGPGVSTSPPEGRGSDNMRQRAAELQGTIAWDAGTLGGTKVLLRFPLPGGSDTT
;
A
#
# COMPACT_ATOMS: atom_id res chain seq x y z
N MET A 1 -71.39 -62.09 5.12
CA MET A 1 -70.18 -61.51 4.46
C MET A 1 -69.04 -61.56 5.47
N ASN A 2 -67.95 -62.28 5.15
CA ASN A 2 -66.84 -62.49 6.08
C ASN A 2 -65.97 -61.22 6.18
N ALA A 3 -65.82 -60.66 7.38
CA ALA A 3 -65.02 -59.45 7.64
C ALA A 3 -63.50 -59.69 7.70
N ALA A 4 -63.07 -60.96 7.77
CA ALA A 4 -61.66 -61.37 7.86
C ALA A 4 -60.72 -60.83 6.75
N PRO A 5 -61.07 -60.88 5.45
CA PRO A 5 -60.19 -60.35 4.39
C PRO A 5 -60.00 -58.83 4.47
N LEU A 6 -61.02 -58.08 4.91
CA LEU A 6 -60.93 -56.63 5.07
C LEU A 6 -60.02 -56.25 6.25
N ALA A 7 -60.07 -57.02 7.34
CA ALA A 7 -59.18 -56.82 8.49
C ALA A 7 -57.70 -57.09 8.16
N LEU A 8 -57.42 -58.15 7.39
CA LEU A 8 -56.06 -58.47 6.91
C LEU A 8 -55.52 -57.40 5.95
N LEU A 9 -56.36 -56.91 5.04
CA LEU A 9 -55.98 -55.82 4.14
C LEU A 9 -55.66 -54.53 4.91
N MET A 10 -56.47 -54.18 5.93
CA MET A 10 -56.20 -53.02 6.79
C MET A 10 -54.88 -53.17 7.55
N LEU A 11 -54.61 -54.33 8.15
CA LEU A 11 -53.34 -54.62 8.84
C LEU A 11 -52.13 -54.49 7.89
N PHE A 12 -52.24 -55.01 6.67
CA PHE A 12 -51.20 -54.88 5.65
C PHE A 12 -50.96 -53.42 5.25
N LEU A 13 -52.02 -52.65 5.00
CA LEU A 13 -51.91 -51.23 4.66
C LEU A 13 -51.29 -50.40 5.80
N VAL A 14 -51.67 -50.68 7.05
CA VAL A 14 -51.07 -50.04 8.22
C VAL A 14 -49.59 -50.42 8.35
N ALA A 15 -49.23 -51.69 8.16
CA ALA A 15 -47.84 -52.14 8.17
C ALA A 15 -47.01 -51.47 7.06
N CYS A 16 -47.55 -51.37 5.84
CA CYS A 16 -46.92 -50.65 4.73
C CYS A 16 -46.76 -49.15 5.02
N ALA A 17 -47.78 -48.51 5.61
CA ALA A 17 -47.73 -47.10 5.98
C ALA A 17 -46.70 -46.83 7.08
N LEU A 18 -46.63 -47.69 8.10
CA LEU A 18 -45.62 -47.61 9.17
C LEU A 18 -44.21 -47.83 8.62
N TRP A 19 -44.02 -48.86 7.80
CA TRP A 19 -42.74 -49.14 7.13
C TRP A 19 -42.31 -47.99 6.22
N TRP A 20 -43.22 -47.43 5.42
CA TRP A 20 -42.96 -46.26 4.60
C TRP A 20 -42.57 -45.06 5.46
N ARG A 21 -43.31 -44.79 6.55
CA ARG A 21 -43.04 -43.68 7.47
C ARG A 21 -41.65 -43.80 8.08
N GLU A 22 -41.30 -44.94 8.62
CA GLU A 22 -39.98 -45.21 9.22
C GLU A 22 -38.86 -45.08 8.19
N ARG A 23 -39.03 -45.67 7.00
CA ARG A 23 -38.07 -45.55 5.89
C ARG A 23 -37.91 -44.09 5.44
N SER A 24 -38.99 -43.31 5.45
CA SER A 24 -38.96 -41.90 5.05
C SER A 24 -38.28 -41.01 6.08
N LEU A 25 -38.48 -41.27 7.38
CA LEU A 25 -37.79 -40.58 8.48
C LEU A 25 -36.30 -40.88 8.47
N ALA A 26 -35.92 -42.15 8.33
CA ALA A 26 -34.52 -42.55 8.23
C ALA A 26 -33.81 -41.86 7.06
N ARG A 27 -34.47 -41.76 5.89
CA ARG A 27 -33.93 -41.02 4.73
C ARG A 27 -33.80 -39.52 4.99
N ARG A 28 -34.74 -38.89 5.70
CA ARG A 28 -34.66 -37.46 6.05
C ARG A 28 -33.50 -37.18 7.00
N LEU A 29 -33.42 -37.94 8.09
CA LEU A 29 -32.35 -37.81 9.07
C LEU A 29 -30.97 -38.04 8.43
N GLN A 30 -30.86 -39.03 7.54
CA GLN A 30 -29.60 -39.29 6.84
C GLN A 30 -29.25 -38.21 5.81
N ARG A 31 -30.23 -37.51 5.22
CA ARG A 31 -29.99 -36.33 4.39
C ARG A 31 -29.53 -35.14 5.21
N GLU A 32 -30.16 -34.89 6.36
CA GLU A 32 -29.76 -33.81 7.28
C GLU A 32 -28.35 -34.04 7.83
N HIS A 33 -28.01 -35.24 8.28
CA HIS A 33 -26.64 -35.55 8.71
C HIS A 33 -25.61 -35.36 7.58
N ARG A 34 -25.93 -35.77 6.35
CA ARG A 34 -25.03 -35.58 5.20
C ARG A 34 -24.88 -34.10 4.84
N ALA A 35 -25.95 -33.33 4.90
CA ALA A 35 -25.91 -31.89 4.65
C ALA A 35 -25.07 -31.18 5.72
N ALA A 36 -25.29 -31.48 7.00
CA ALA A 36 -24.53 -30.93 8.10
C ALA A 36 -23.03 -31.33 8.04
N ALA A 37 -22.73 -32.57 7.68
CA ALA A 37 -21.34 -33.01 7.49
C ALA A 37 -20.65 -32.26 6.34
N ALA A 38 -21.33 -32.09 5.21
CA ALA A 38 -20.80 -31.36 4.06
C ALA A 38 -20.59 -29.85 4.36
N GLU A 39 -21.51 -29.24 5.10
CA GLU A 39 -21.38 -27.84 5.54
C GLU A 39 -20.18 -27.66 6.49
N LEU A 40 -20.01 -28.58 7.43
CA LEU A 40 -18.87 -28.57 8.35
C LEU A 40 -17.55 -28.77 7.61
N GLU A 41 -17.47 -29.71 6.67
CA GLU A 41 -16.29 -29.92 5.82
C GLU A 41 -15.94 -28.67 4.99
N ALA A 42 -16.95 -28.02 4.39
CA ALA A 42 -16.76 -26.78 3.65
C ALA A 42 -16.23 -25.65 4.54
N SER A 43 -16.80 -25.50 5.75
CA SER A 43 -16.34 -24.51 6.73
C SER A 43 -14.90 -24.76 7.16
N PHE A 44 -14.52 -26.01 7.41
CA PHE A 44 -13.13 -26.35 7.74
C PHE A 44 -12.18 -26.07 6.59
N ALA A 45 -12.54 -26.41 5.35
CA ALA A 45 -11.72 -26.15 4.17
C ALA A 45 -11.50 -24.65 3.94
N GLU A 46 -12.55 -23.83 4.10
CA GLU A 46 -12.46 -22.36 4.03
C GLU A 46 -11.52 -21.81 5.11
N ARG A 47 -11.68 -22.29 6.35
CA ARG A 47 -10.87 -21.84 7.49
C ARG A 47 -9.40 -22.24 7.34
N GLU A 48 -9.11 -23.43 6.81
CA GLU A 48 -7.75 -23.84 6.46
C GLU A 48 -7.15 -22.95 5.36
N ALA A 49 -7.92 -22.61 4.33
CA ALA A 49 -7.45 -21.73 3.25
C ALA A 49 -7.06 -20.35 3.80
N LEU A 50 -7.92 -19.75 4.63
CA LEU A 50 -7.65 -18.47 5.29
C LEU A 50 -6.43 -18.54 6.21
N MET A 51 -6.28 -19.63 6.98
CA MET A 51 -5.12 -19.81 7.85
C MET A 51 -3.83 -19.97 7.05
N ARG A 52 -3.83 -20.72 5.94
CA ARG A 52 -2.65 -20.83 5.05
C ARG A 52 -2.28 -19.48 4.46
N GLU A 53 -3.26 -18.69 4.04
CA GLU A 53 -3.01 -17.35 3.50
C GLU A 53 -2.42 -16.43 4.57
N ARG A 54 -2.97 -16.45 5.79
CA ARG A 54 -2.41 -15.69 6.93
C ARG A 54 -0.98 -16.09 7.26
N VAL A 55 -0.72 -17.39 7.43
CA VAL A 55 0.62 -17.89 7.74
C VAL A 55 1.60 -17.52 6.62
N ALA A 56 1.19 -17.62 5.36
CA ALA A 56 2.03 -17.19 4.24
C ALA A 56 2.26 -15.67 4.22
N ALA A 57 1.28 -14.85 4.64
CA ALA A 57 1.43 -13.41 4.75
C ALA A 57 2.37 -13.01 5.89
N GLU A 58 2.20 -13.61 7.07
CA GLU A 58 3.05 -13.40 8.24
C GLU A 58 4.50 -13.84 7.95
N GLU A 59 4.69 -14.98 7.29
CA GLU A 59 6.03 -15.46 6.92
C GLU A 59 6.68 -14.56 5.85
N ARG A 60 5.90 -14.06 4.88
CA ARG A 60 6.38 -13.02 3.95
C ARG A 60 6.83 -11.79 4.72
N GLU A 61 6.02 -11.29 5.66
CA GLU A 61 6.34 -10.10 6.45
C GLU A 61 7.62 -10.28 7.28
N ARG A 62 7.77 -11.45 7.92
CA ARG A 62 8.97 -11.82 8.67
C ARG A 62 10.21 -11.86 7.76
N ILE A 63 10.14 -12.56 6.63
CA ILE A 63 11.23 -12.61 5.64
C ILE A 63 11.58 -11.20 5.17
N TYR A 64 10.59 -10.33 4.96
CA TYR A 64 10.85 -8.95 4.55
C TYR A 64 11.49 -8.10 5.64
N ALA A 65 11.09 -8.27 6.91
CA ALA A 65 11.73 -7.60 8.04
C ALA A 65 13.20 -8.03 8.18
N ASP A 66 13.46 -9.35 8.11
CA ASP A 66 14.82 -9.89 8.18
C ASP A 66 15.67 -9.41 6.99
N LEU A 67 15.13 -9.43 5.76
CA LEU A 67 15.83 -8.91 4.57
C LEU A 67 16.11 -7.41 4.67
N HIS A 68 15.17 -6.63 5.20
CA HIS A 68 15.31 -5.19 5.39
C HIS A 68 16.46 -4.89 6.35
N ASP A 69 16.57 -5.64 7.45
CA ASP A 69 17.58 -5.37 8.48
C ASP A 69 18.96 -5.90 8.06
N ASP A 70 19.05 -7.12 7.55
CA ASP A 70 20.34 -7.75 7.21
C ASP A 70 20.96 -7.18 5.92
N ILE A 71 20.17 -6.99 4.86
CA ILE A 71 20.69 -6.42 3.61
C ILE A 71 20.83 -4.91 3.74
N GLY A 72 19.91 -4.26 4.48
CA GLY A 72 20.00 -2.85 4.82
C GLY A 72 21.30 -2.51 5.52
N ALA A 73 21.64 -3.24 6.58
CA ALA A 73 22.88 -3.06 7.34
C ALA A 73 24.14 -3.32 6.49
N ARG A 74 24.13 -4.32 5.61
CA ARG A 74 25.29 -4.62 4.73
C ARG A 74 25.52 -3.55 3.66
N LEU A 75 24.46 -3.05 3.04
CA LEU A 75 24.57 -1.98 2.04
C LEU A 75 24.93 -0.64 2.70
N LEU A 76 24.41 -0.35 3.90
CA LEU A 76 24.88 0.77 4.72
C LEU A 76 26.37 0.62 5.05
N GLY A 77 26.82 -0.57 5.43
CA GLY A 77 28.23 -0.88 5.63
C GLY A 77 29.08 -0.58 4.39
N LEU A 78 28.60 -0.93 3.18
CA LEU A 78 29.26 -0.59 1.92
C LEU A 78 29.27 0.91 1.62
N ILE A 79 28.22 1.66 1.99
CA ILE A 79 28.21 3.12 1.88
C ILE A 79 29.28 3.73 2.78
N TYR A 80 29.36 3.30 4.04
CA TYR A 80 30.33 3.84 5.00
C TYR A 80 31.77 3.41 4.73
N ALA A 81 31.98 2.22 4.13
CA ALA A 81 33.29 1.72 3.73
C ALA A 81 33.75 2.24 2.35
N SER A 82 32.84 2.84 1.56
CA SER A 82 33.15 3.34 0.23
C SER A 82 34.03 4.60 0.28
N HIS A 83 35.13 4.57 -0.48
CA HIS A 83 36.02 5.73 -0.66
C HIS A 83 35.67 6.54 -1.92
N SER A 84 34.65 6.13 -2.67
CA SER A 84 34.20 6.79 -3.90
C SER A 84 32.71 7.15 -3.83
N THR A 85 32.39 8.38 -4.21
CA THR A 85 31.00 8.86 -4.32
C THR A 85 30.16 7.98 -5.25
N ALA A 86 30.74 7.43 -6.32
CA ALA A 86 30.04 6.54 -7.25
C ALA A 86 29.62 5.20 -6.63
N GLN A 87 30.44 4.60 -5.77
CA GLN A 87 30.10 3.35 -5.07
C GLN A 87 29.04 3.57 -3.98
N ALA A 88 29.12 4.70 -3.27
CA ALA A 88 28.09 5.09 -2.31
C ALA A 88 26.74 5.31 -3.00
N ASP A 89 26.73 5.90 -4.20
CA ASP A 89 25.51 6.09 -4.99
C ASP A 89 24.90 4.77 -5.48
N ILE A 90 25.72 3.80 -5.90
CA ILE A 90 25.25 2.46 -6.28
C ILE A 90 24.62 1.75 -5.08
N ALA A 91 25.27 1.78 -3.93
CA ALA A 91 24.74 1.16 -2.71
C ALA A 91 23.46 1.87 -2.22
N ARG A 92 23.35 3.19 -2.34
CA ARG A 92 22.11 3.95 -2.09
C ARG A 92 21.00 3.55 -3.05
N THR A 93 21.32 3.36 -4.32
CA THR A 93 20.36 2.93 -5.35
C THR A 93 19.85 1.51 -5.06
N LEU A 94 20.75 0.57 -4.76
CA LEU A 94 20.37 -0.81 -4.40
C LEU A 94 19.56 -0.90 -3.10
N LEU A 95 19.86 -0.05 -2.11
CA LEU A 95 19.04 0.10 -0.90
C LEU A 95 17.64 0.62 -1.24
N GLN A 96 17.55 1.56 -2.18
CA GLN A 96 16.26 2.07 -2.64
C GLN A 96 15.48 0.97 -3.35
N ASP A 97 16.10 0.25 -4.30
CA ASP A 97 15.46 -0.84 -5.06
C ASP A 97 14.98 -1.98 -4.16
N LEU A 98 15.77 -2.37 -3.15
CA LEU A 98 15.37 -3.36 -2.17
C LEU A 98 14.11 -2.89 -1.42
N ARG A 99 14.12 -1.64 -0.95
CA ARG A 99 13.01 -1.05 -0.22
C ARG A 99 11.76 -0.92 -1.08
N ASP A 100 11.92 -0.81 -2.40
CA ASP A 100 10.83 -0.80 -3.37
C ASP A 100 10.20 -2.18 -3.55
N VAL A 101 11.01 -3.24 -3.59
CA VAL A 101 10.47 -4.62 -3.62
C VAL A 101 9.71 -4.91 -2.33
N VAL A 102 10.22 -4.44 -1.18
CA VAL A 102 9.56 -4.60 0.12
C VAL A 102 8.26 -3.79 0.21
N SER A 103 8.26 -2.52 -0.21
CA SER A 103 7.04 -1.70 -0.18
C SER A 103 5.97 -2.21 -1.15
N ARG A 104 6.38 -2.74 -2.31
CA ARG A 104 5.46 -3.33 -3.27
C ARG A 104 4.79 -4.62 -2.79
N SER A 105 5.45 -5.38 -1.91
CA SER A 105 4.93 -6.66 -1.43
C SER A 105 4.05 -6.56 -0.18
N ARG A 106 4.01 -5.43 0.53
CA ARG A 106 3.17 -5.29 1.73
C ARG A 106 1.66 -5.17 1.43
N GLY A 107 1.25 -4.80 0.21
CA GLY A 107 -0.16 -4.59 -0.18
C GLY A 107 -0.82 -3.44 0.60
N ALA A 108 -1.66 -2.56 0.08
CA ALA A 108 -2.42 -2.41 -1.15
C ALA A 108 -2.25 -0.96 -1.66
N PRO A 109 -2.74 -0.60 -2.86
CA PRO A 109 -2.95 0.81 -3.22
C PRO A 109 -3.71 1.54 -2.11
N GLY A 110 -3.03 2.52 -1.51
CA GLY A 110 -3.69 3.48 -0.63
C GLY A 110 -4.44 4.51 -1.45
N THR A 111 -5.44 5.12 -0.84
CA THR A 111 -5.99 6.34 -1.42
C THR A 111 -4.92 7.45 -1.43
N LEU A 112 -5.15 8.53 -2.17
CA LEU A 112 -4.25 9.68 -2.14
C LEU A 112 -4.01 10.17 -0.70
N LEU A 113 -5.06 10.21 0.13
CA LEU A 113 -4.97 10.63 1.52
C LEU A 113 -4.11 9.70 2.36
N ASP A 114 -4.18 8.38 2.15
CA ASP A 114 -3.29 7.42 2.82
C ASP A 114 -1.82 7.69 2.48
N ALA A 115 -1.51 7.88 1.18
CA ALA A 115 -0.17 8.19 0.72
C ALA A 115 0.36 9.51 1.30
N LEU A 116 -0.48 10.55 1.34
CA LEU A 116 -0.14 11.84 1.94
C LEU A 116 0.06 11.74 3.45
N GLN A 117 -0.72 10.91 4.15
CA GLN A 117 -0.56 10.67 5.58
C GLN A 117 0.78 9.98 5.89
N GLU A 118 1.15 8.98 5.10
CA GLU A 118 2.45 8.31 5.21
C GLU A 118 3.61 9.28 4.98
N ILE A 119 3.53 10.08 3.92
CA ILE A 119 4.50 11.14 3.61
C ILE A 119 4.61 12.15 4.76
N ARG A 120 3.48 12.58 5.32
CA ARG A 120 3.46 13.53 6.45
C ARG A 120 4.15 12.94 7.67
N ASN A 121 3.93 11.66 7.95
CA ASN A 121 4.52 10.97 9.09
C ASN A 121 6.04 10.80 8.91
N GLU A 122 6.50 10.37 7.74
CA GLU A 122 7.95 10.27 7.46
C GLU A 122 8.61 11.65 7.51
N ALA A 123 8.00 12.67 6.91
CA ALA A 123 8.53 14.03 6.93
C ALA A 123 8.68 14.53 8.37
N ARG A 124 7.64 14.40 9.19
CA ARG A 124 7.67 14.81 10.60
C ARG A 124 8.82 14.13 11.35
N GLN A 125 8.91 12.81 11.27
CA GLN A 125 9.93 12.03 11.97
C GLN A 125 11.35 12.45 11.57
N ARG A 126 11.60 12.65 10.27
CA ARG A 126 12.92 13.08 9.78
C ARG A 126 13.29 14.47 10.26
N LEU A 127 12.35 15.41 10.22
CA LEU A 127 12.60 16.76 10.69
C LEU A 127 12.81 16.81 12.21
N GLU A 128 12.04 16.05 12.99
CA GLU A 128 12.23 15.95 14.44
C GLU A 128 13.64 15.45 14.79
N LEU A 129 14.13 14.39 14.12
CA LEU A 129 15.49 13.87 14.31
C LEU A 129 16.57 14.88 13.92
N ALA A 130 16.30 15.74 12.92
CA ALA A 130 17.21 16.80 12.49
C ALA A 130 17.08 18.09 13.31
N GLY A 131 16.16 18.16 14.29
CA GLY A 131 15.87 19.39 15.04
C GLY A 131 15.19 20.50 14.23
N GLY A 132 14.51 20.13 13.14
CA GLY A 132 13.75 21.03 12.27
C GLY A 132 12.25 21.04 12.57
N THR A 133 11.50 21.86 11.82
CA THR A 133 10.04 21.98 11.93
C THR A 133 9.35 21.83 10.58
N LEU A 134 8.23 21.10 10.58
CA LEU A 134 7.40 20.85 9.41
C LEU A 134 6.15 21.74 9.42
N ASP A 135 6.01 22.58 8.39
CA ASP A 135 4.79 23.33 8.07
C ASP A 135 3.97 22.53 7.04
N TRP A 136 2.99 21.74 7.49
CA TRP A 136 2.14 20.94 6.61
C TRP A 136 0.85 21.68 6.28
N GLN A 137 0.61 21.93 4.99
CA GLN A 137 -0.55 22.66 4.50
C GLN A 137 -1.34 21.81 3.51
N GLN A 138 -2.56 21.44 3.87
CA GLN A 138 -3.46 20.63 3.07
C GLN A 138 -4.88 21.19 3.17
N PRO A 139 -5.66 21.27 2.07
CA PRO A 139 -7.07 21.62 2.12
C PRO A 139 -7.89 20.57 2.88
N ASP A 140 -8.94 21.00 3.57
CA ASP A 140 -9.87 20.08 4.25
C ASP A 140 -10.60 19.16 3.26
N GLU A 141 -10.93 19.70 2.09
CA GLU A 141 -11.57 18.96 0.98
C GLU A 141 -10.56 18.72 -0.15
N LEU A 142 -9.93 17.54 -0.14
CA LEU A 142 -9.10 17.03 -1.22
C LEU A 142 -9.76 15.76 -1.79
N PRO A 143 -9.83 15.58 -3.12
CA PRO A 143 -10.29 14.31 -3.68
C PRO A 143 -9.41 13.17 -3.23
N ASP A 144 -10.02 12.00 -3.06
CA ASP A 144 -9.31 10.83 -2.55
C ASP A 144 -9.38 9.64 -3.52
N PRO A 145 -8.81 9.77 -4.74
CA PRO A 145 -8.80 8.67 -5.69
C PRO A 145 -7.88 7.55 -5.22
N GLN A 146 -8.15 6.34 -5.71
CA GLN A 146 -7.22 5.23 -5.61
C GLN A 146 -5.98 5.54 -6.46
N LEU A 147 -4.81 5.51 -5.84
CA LEU A 147 -3.54 5.59 -6.57
C LEU A 147 -3.07 4.18 -6.92
N ASP A 148 -2.55 3.99 -8.12
CA ASP A 148 -1.83 2.75 -8.38
C ASP A 148 -0.52 2.68 -7.57
N GLN A 149 0.03 1.49 -7.44
CA GLN A 149 1.24 1.25 -6.65
C GLN A 149 2.45 2.06 -7.16
N GLY A 150 2.55 2.27 -8.47
CA GLY A 150 3.60 3.10 -9.07
C GLY A 150 3.42 4.55 -8.65
N GLN A 151 2.20 5.09 -8.76
CA GLN A 151 1.88 6.46 -8.43
C GLN A 151 2.21 6.81 -6.97
N ALA A 152 1.72 5.99 -6.03
CA ALA A 152 2.01 6.19 -4.60
C ALA A 152 3.53 6.14 -4.33
N LEU A 153 4.23 5.19 -4.95
CA LEU A 153 5.67 5.04 -4.79
C LEU A 153 6.47 6.21 -5.37
N HIS A 154 6.15 6.67 -6.58
CA HIS A 154 6.82 7.80 -7.22
C HIS A 154 6.60 9.09 -6.43
N LEU A 155 5.37 9.34 -5.98
CA LEU A 155 5.04 10.47 -5.12
C LEU A 155 5.88 10.47 -3.84
N PHE A 156 5.87 9.36 -3.11
CA PHE A 156 6.62 9.20 -1.87
C PHE A 156 8.12 9.44 -2.08
N ARG A 157 8.69 8.90 -3.15
CA ARG A 157 10.11 9.05 -3.44
C ARG A 157 10.51 10.46 -3.83
N ILE A 158 9.69 11.16 -4.60
CA ILE A 158 9.96 12.56 -4.96
C ILE A 158 10.02 13.41 -3.69
N VAL A 159 9.05 13.24 -2.78
CA VAL A 159 9.05 13.96 -1.51
C VAL A 159 10.26 13.59 -0.65
N ARG A 160 10.59 12.30 -0.54
CA ARG A 160 11.74 11.83 0.23
C ARG A 160 13.08 12.37 -0.27
N GLU A 161 13.25 12.44 -1.58
CA GLU A 161 14.44 13.02 -2.21
C GLU A 161 14.50 14.53 -1.94
N ALA A 162 13.38 15.25 -2.09
CA ALA A 162 13.29 16.67 -1.75
C ALA A 162 13.65 16.95 -0.27
N LEU A 163 13.12 16.15 0.66
CA LEU A 163 13.46 16.22 2.08
C LEU A 163 14.94 15.92 2.34
N SER A 164 15.50 14.92 1.66
CA SER A 164 16.90 14.53 1.85
C SER A 164 17.83 15.64 1.34
N ASN A 165 17.50 16.25 0.20
CA ASN A 165 18.23 17.41 -0.33
C ASN A 165 18.15 18.61 0.62
N ALA A 166 16.97 18.94 1.13
CA ALA A 166 16.80 20.05 2.07
C ALA A 166 17.59 19.84 3.38
N LEU A 167 17.53 18.63 3.96
CA LEU A 167 18.16 18.33 5.25
C LEU A 167 19.68 18.12 5.14
N GLN A 168 20.15 17.40 4.12
CA GLN A 168 21.58 17.02 4.01
C GLN A 168 22.40 18.08 3.29
N HIS A 169 21.88 18.66 2.21
CA HIS A 169 22.60 19.64 1.40
C HIS A 169 22.23 21.07 1.77
N GLY A 170 20.95 21.31 2.07
CA GLY A 170 20.46 22.64 2.42
C GLY A 170 20.69 23.04 3.88
N ALA A 171 21.00 22.08 4.77
CA ALA A 171 21.02 22.28 6.22
C ALA A 171 19.74 22.99 6.74
N ALA A 172 18.62 22.77 6.06
CA ALA A 172 17.35 23.44 6.33
C ALA A 172 16.82 23.04 7.70
N ARG A 173 16.21 24.00 8.41
CA ARG A 173 15.56 23.78 9.70
C ARG A 173 14.05 23.95 9.61
N ARG A 174 13.53 24.52 8.53
CA ARG A 174 12.12 24.66 8.26
C ARG A 174 11.82 24.14 6.87
N ILE A 175 10.88 23.21 6.80
CA ILE A 175 10.36 22.70 5.53
C ILE A 175 8.86 22.88 5.55
N ARG A 176 8.34 23.53 4.51
CA ARG A 176 6.91 23.56 4.21
C ARG A 176 6.59 22.50 3.18
N ILE A 177 5.57 21.70 3.43
CA ILE A 177 4.95 20.84 2.42
C ILE A 177 3.53 21.33 2.21
N ARG A 178 3.23 21.79 1.00
CA ARG A 178 1.90 22.26 0.63
C ARG A 178 1.29 21.37 -0.45
N ILE A 179 0.08 20.91 -0.19
CA ILE A 179 -0.73 20.13 -1.09
C ILE A 179 -1.84 21.04 -1.60
N ALA A 180 -2.10 21.02 -2.89
CA ALA A 180 -3.22 21.70 -3.50
C ALA A 180 -3.76 20.88 -4.67
N ARG A 181 -5.00 21.15 -5.05
CA ARG A 181 -5.59 20.67 -6.29
C ARG A 181 -5.68 21.83 -7.28
N SER A 182 -5.32 21.58 -8.53
CA SER A 182 -5.51 22.52 -9.63
C SER A 182 -6.18 21.78 -10.78
N ALA A 183 -7.49 22.06 -10.99
CA ALA A 183 -8.34 21.24 -11.86
C ALA A 183 -8.18 19.75 -11.52
N ASP A 184 -7.77 18.93 -12.47
CA ASP A 184 -7.59 17.49 -12.28
C ASP A 184 -6.16 17.08 -11.91
N HIS A 185 -5.34 18.02 -11.46
CA HIS A 185 -3.97 17.76 -11.07
C HIS A 185 -3.78 17.94 -9.57
N LEU A 186 -3.00 17.03 -8.98
CA LEU A 186 -2.38 17.28 -7.69
C LEU A 186 -1.20 18.23 -7.90
N VAL A 187 -1.07 19.20 -7.00
CA VAL A 187 0.07 20.10 -6.91
C VAL A 187 0.70 19.92 -5.54
N LEU A 188 1.92 19.40 -5.52
CA LEU A 188 2.71 19.21 -4.30
C LEU A 188 3.93 20.12 -4.35
N ASP A 189 4.07 20.95 -3.32
CA ASP A 189 5.14 21.89 -3.10
C ASP A 189 5.94 21.44 -1.86
N VAL A 190 7.26 21.29 -2.01
CA VAL A 190 8.20 21.15 -0.90
C VAL A 190 9.12 22.36 -0.93
N THR A 191 9.03 23.24 0.07
CA THR A 191 9.84 24.45 0.18
C THR A 191 10.70 24.41 1.44
N ASP A 192 12.01 24.59 1.31
CA ASP A 192 12.95 24.66 2.44
C ASP A 192 13.50 26.07 2.70
N ASP A 193 14.10 26.27 3.88
CA ASP A 193 14.78 27.51 4.30
C ASP A 193 16.32 27.45 4.22
N GLY A 194 16.86 26.54 3.40
CA GLY A 194 18.30 26.42 3.15
C GLY A 194 18.87 27.55 2.26
N PRO A 195 20.11 27.42 1.77
CA PRO A 195 20.77 28.40 0.91
C PRO A 195 20.21 28.47 -0.52
N GLY A 196 19.27 27.58 -0.87
CA GLY A 196 18.72 27.45 -2.22
C GLY A 196 19.62 26.63 -3.15
N VAL A 197 19.12 26.39 -4.37
CA VAL A 197 19.89 25.75 -5.45
C VAL A 197 20.67 26.80 -6.24
N SER A 198 21.95 26.51 -6.51
CA SER A 198 22.83 27.38 -7.31
C SER A 198 22.49 27.38 -8.80
N THR A 199 21.83 26.32 -9.29
CA THR A 199 21.33 26.19 -10.66
C THR A 199 19.87 25.72 -10.64
N SER A 200 19.04 26.28 -11.52
CA SER A 200 17.69 25.79 -11.78
C SER A 200 17.51 25.48 -13.28
N PRO A 201 17.25 24.21 -13.65
CA PRO A 201 17.10 23.06 -12.75
C PRO A 201 18.45 22.63 -12.14
N PRO A 202 18.45 22.03 -10.94
CA PRO A 202 19.65 21.46 -10.34
C PRO A 202 20.16 20.29 -11.18
N GLU A 203 21.48 20.19 -11.34
CA GLU A 203 22.17 19.11 -12.03
C GLU A 203 22.56 18.01 -11.04
N GLY A 204 22.33 16.74 -11.42
CA GLY A 204 22.73 15.59 -10.62
C GLY A 204 21.74 14.44 -10.65
N ARG A 205 22.21 13.26 -10.25
CA ARG A 205 21.42 12.01 -10.28
C ARG A 205 20.09 12.11 -9.53
N GLY A 206 20.04 12.84 -8.42
CA GLY A 206 18.81 13.03 -7.63
C GLY A 206 17.72 13.78 -8.39
N SER A 207 18.07 14.87 -9.07
CA SER A 207 17.10 15.66 -9.87
C SER A 207 16.71 14.96 -11.16
N ASP A 208 17.61 14.19 -11.78
CA ASP A 208 17.29 13.34 -12.93
C ASP A 208 16.30 12.23 -12.55
N ASN A 209 16.52 11.55 -11.42
CA ASN A 209 15.60 10.55 -10.90
C ASN A 209 14.22 11.14 -10.57
N MET A 210 14.18 12.34 -9.97
CA MET A 210 12.92 13.02 -9.70
C MET A 210 12.19 13.42 -10.99
N ARG A 211 12.91 13.86 -12.04
CA ARG A 211 12.33 14.13 -13.37
C ARG A 211 11.74 12.88 -14.00
N GLN A 212 12.47 11.77 -13.98
CA GLN A 212 11.98 10.50 -14.53
C GLN A 212 10.71 10.05 -13.80
N ARG A 213 10.70 10.09 -12.47
CA ARG A 213 9.54 9.69 -11.66
C ARG A 213 8.33 10.60 -11.89
N ALA A 214 8.55 11.91 -12.05
CA ALA A 214 7.49 12.83 -12.41
C ALA A 214 6.90 12.51 -13.79
N ALA A 215 7.75 12.14 -14.76
CA ALA A 215 7.28 11.68 -16.07
C ALA A 215 6.51 10.35 -16.00
N GLU A 216 6.92 9.42 -15.13
CA GLU A 216 6.19 8.16 -14.87
C GLU A 216 4.80 8.42 -14.23
N LEU A 217 4.65 9.52 -13.49
CA LEU A 217 3.36 10.03 -13.00
C LEU A 217 2.54 10.76 -14.08
N GLN A 218 3.02 10.86 -15.32
CA GLN A 218 2.47 11.73 -16.36
C GLN A 218 2.41 13.21 -15.96
N GLY A 219 3.33 13.60 -15.08
CA GLY A 219 3.40 14.92 -14.48
C GLY A 219 4.62 15.73 -14.90
N THR A 220 4.77 16.87 -14.26
CA THR A 220 5.92 17.76 -14.38
C THR A 220 6.51 18.07 -13.01
N ILE A 221 7.81 18.32 -12.98
CA ILE A 221 8.52 18.76 -11.78
C ILE A 221 9.41 19.96 -12.10
N ALA A 222 9.42 20.95 -11.22
CA ALA A 222 10.21 22.16 -11.34
C ALA A 222 10.93 22.51 -10.03
N TRP A 223 12.00 23.28 -10.15
CA TRP A 223 12.76 23.82 -9.02
C TRP A 223 12.78 25.34 -9.11
N ASP A 224 12.33 26.01 -8.06
CA ASP A 224 12.27 27.47 -7.99
C ASP A 224 12.95 27.98 -6.71
N ALA A 225 13.18 29.29 -6.65
CA ALA A 225 13.53 29.94 -5.40
C ALA A 225 12.38 29.80 -4.39
N GLY A 226 12.70 29.27 -3.21
CA GLY A 226 11.75 29.03 -2.13
C GLY A 226 11.34 30.32 -1.44
N THR A 227 10.05 30.43 -1.10
CA THR A 227 9.52 31.57 -0.33
C THR A 227 10.09 31.67 1.09
N LEU A 228 10.78 30.64 1.58
CA LEU A 228 11.49 30.61 2.85
C LEU A 228 12.98 30.99 2.71
N GLY A 229 13.45 31.31 1.51
CA GLY A 229 14.85 31.62 1.21
C GLY A 229 15.64 30.47 0.59
N GLY A 230 15.15 29.23 0.71
CA GLY A 230 15.80 28.03 0.17
C GLY A 230 15.28 27.58 -1.18
N THR A 231 15.09 26.27 -1.36
CA THR A 231 14.62 25.70 -2.63
C THR A 231 13.13 25.39 -2.54
N LYS A 232 12.42 25.55 -3.65
CA LYS A 232 11.07 25.03 -3.84
C LYS A 232 11.10 23.95 -4.91
N VAL A 233 10.63 22.75 -4.56
CA VAL A 233 10.36 21.65 -5.49
C VAL A 233 8.87 21.60 -5.74
N LEU A 234 8.44 21.76 -6.99
CA LEU A 234 7.04 21.78 -7.38
C LEU A 234 6.73 20.57 -8.28
N LEU A 235 5.97 19.61 -7.77
CA LEU A 235 5.45 18.46 -8.50
C LEU A 235 3.99 18.73 -8.91
N ARG A 236 3.65 18.44 -10.16
CA ARG A 236 2.26 18.46 -10.67
C ARG A 236 1.99 17.21 -11.46
N PHE A 237 0.94 16.45 -11.14
CA PHE A 237 0.56 15.27 -11.93
C PHE A 237 -0.96 15.07 -11.91
N PRO A 238 -1.54 14.45 -12.96
CA PRO A 238 -2.98 14.22 -13.04
C PRO A 238 -3.45 13.21 -11.98
N LEU A 239 -4.60 13.48 -11.37
CA LEU A 239 -5.27 12.55 -10.46
C LEU A 239 -6.18 11.58 -11.25
N PRO A 240 -6.24 10.29 -10.87
CA PRO A 240 -7.18 9.35 -11.45
C PRO A 240 -8.62 9.84 -11.29
N GLY A 241 -9.41 9.80 -12.37
CA GLY A 241 -10.80 10.26 -12.38
C GLY A 241 -10.99 11.75 -12.67
N GLY A 242 -9.91 12.46 -13.00
CA GLY A 242 -10.00 13.74 -13.70
C GLY A 242 -10.67 13.57 -15.05
N SER A 243 -11.62 14.44 -15.38
CA SER A 243 -12.33 14.36 -16.66
C SER A 243 -11.36 14.67 -17.81
N ASP A 244 -10.93 13.64 -18.53
CA ASP A 244 -10.42 13.79 -19.90
C ASP A 244 -11.57 14.33 -20.77
N THR A 245 -11.65 15.65 -20.84
CA THR A 245 -12.41 16.31 -21.91
C THR A 245 -11.40 16.83 -22.92
N THR A 246 -11.02 16.00 -23.88
CA THR A 246 -10.65 16.48 -25.21
C THR A 246 -11.05 15.44 -26.25
#